data_AF-A0A4R4XF35-F1
#
_entry.id   AF-A0A4R4XF35-F1
#
_cell.length_a   1.000
_cell.length_b   1.000
_cell.length_c   1.000
_cell.angle_alpha   90.00
_cell.angle_beta   90.00
_cell.angle_gamma   90.00
#
_symmetry.space_group_name_H-M   'P 1'
#
loop_
_entity.id
_entity.type
_entity.pdbx_description
1 polymer ?
#
loop_
_entity_poly.entity_id
_entity_poly.type
_entity_poly.pdbx_seq_one_letter_code
_entity_poly.pdbx_strand_id
1 'polypeptide(L)'
;MRRSRWDERGGGSVGALAVLVVLGAVAVVGVLGNRDDLPAVDLTTLVSSSTHATIPDAPLDPQPYAGTGGVVVHPRTETAVYTAPDADAFAKVAPTQFGPTWLPVVEQTDGWVRVLLPSKPNRSTGWLPDEDLDRATSPYLIRVHTGSRTLELFRQGRRLGVWKAGVGARKTPTPPGRTFLLGSIVDDRRSASPVVLPLGAHSPTLDTFGGGPGTVAIHGWPSPDVFGAAISAGCVRVPKKALTELQKVPLGTLVLIDGK
;
A
#
# COMPACT_ATOMS: atom_id res chain seq x y z
N MET A 1 -6.41 -82.62 34.77
CA MET A 1 -6.39 -83.60 33.66
C MET A 1 -5.51 -83.06 32.54
N ARG A 2 -4.59 -83.88 32.00
CA ARG A 2 -3.71 -83.70 30.81
C ARG A 2 -2.76 -82.49 30.82
N ARG A 3 -1.45 -82.62 31.06
CA ARG A 3 -0.35 -83.28 30.30
C ARG A 3 -0.22 -82.89 28.81
N SER A 4 0.81 -82.07 28.59
CA SER A 4 1.88 -82.18 27.56
C SER A 4 1.49 -81.73 26.15
N ARG A 5 2.33 -81.16 25.29
CA ARG A 5 3.80 -81.11 25.15
C ARG A 5 4.00 -80.10 23.98
N TRP A 6 5.01 -79.25 23.90
CA TRP A 6 6.27 -79.47 23.18
C TRP A 6 7.08 -78.17 23.23
N ASP A 7 8.36 -78.31 23.57
CA ASP A 7 9.40 -77.30 23.46
C ASP A 7 9.94 -77.19 22.03
N GLU A 8 10.57 -76.03 21.80
CA GLU A 8 11.85 -75.80 21.10
C GLU A 8 11.74 -74.80 19.92
N ARG A 9 12.38 -73.64 20.06
CA ARG A 9 13.71 -73.31 19.46
C ARG A 9 13.99 -71.79 19.46
N GLY A 10 15.14 -71.44 20.03
CA GLY A 10 15.97 -70.26 19.73
C GLY A 10 15.49 -68.92 20.29
N GLY A 11 16.20 -68.19 21.16
CA GLY A 11 17.64 -68.18 21.47
C GLY A 11 18.25 -66.84 21.08
N GLY A 12 18.55 -66.02 22.10
CA GLY A 12 19.45 -64.84 22.06
C GLY A 12 18.76 -63.50 21.76
N SER A 13 19.12 -62.37 22.36
CA SER A 13 19.91 -62.03 23.56
C SER A 13 19.83 -60.51 23.71
N VAL A 14 19.66 -60.06 24.96
CA VAL A 14 20.17 -58.84 25.62
C VAL A 14 20.36 -57.55 24.80
N GLY A 15 19.74 -56.47 25.27
CA GLY A 15 20.14 -55.10 24.91
C GLY A 15 19.24 -54.03 25.52
N ALA A 16 19.46 -53.70 26.80
CA ALA A 16 18.93 -52.47 27.38
C ALA A 16 19.59 -51.26 26.69
N LEU A 17 18.80 -50.39 26.06
CA LEU A 17 19.25 -49.05 25.69
C LEU A 17 18.46 -48.02 26.49
N ALA A 18 19.20 -47.34 27.36
CA ALA A 18 18.81 -46.09 27.98
C ALA A 18 18.58 -45.04 26.90
N VAL A 19 17.41 -44.41 26.89
CA VAL A 19 17.20 -43.16 26.16
C VAL A 19 17.49 -42.02 27.13
N LEU A 20 18.70 -41.47 27.00
CA LEU A 20 19.14 -40.25 27.65
C LEU A 20 18.33 -39.05 27.14
N VAL A 21 17.64 -38.39 28.07
CA VAL A 21 17.06 -37.06 27.88
C VAL A 21 18.21 -36.06 27.78
N VAL A 22 18.47 -35.54 26.58
CA VAL A 22 19.34 -34.38 26.39
C VAL A 22 18.45 -33.15 26.26
N LEU A 23 18.33 -32.41 27.37
CA LEU A 23 17.88 -31.02 27.39
C LEU A 23 18.92 -30.17 26.65
N GLY A 24 18.71 -29.97 25.36
CA GLY A 24 19.44 -28.96 24.59
C GLY A 24 18.89 -27.58 24.91
N ALA A 25 19.58 -26.85 25.78
CA ALA A 25 19.41 -25.41 25.89
C ALA A 25 19.90 -24.78 24.57
N VAL A 26 18.96 -24.45 23.68
CA VAL A 26 19.26 -23.57 22.56
C VAL A 26 19.37 -22.17 23.14
N ALA A 27 20.60 -21.72 23.32
CA ALA A 27 20.89 -20.31 23.54
C ALA A 27 20.41 -19.55 22.30
N VAL A 28 19.26 -18.87 22.39
CA VAL A 28 18.90 -17.82 21.45
C VAL A 28 19.83 -16.66 21.74
N VAL A 29 20.97 -16.64 21.04
CA VAL A 29 21.81 -15.45 20.98
C VAL A 29 20.99 -14.41 20.21
N GLY A 30 20.35 -13.51 20.97
CA GLY A 30 19.82 -12.28 20.41
C GLY A 30 20.99 -11.47 19.87
N VAL A 31 21.17 -11.48 18.55
CA VAL A 31 22.00 -10.50 17.88
C VAL A 31 21.24 -9.18 17.96
N LEU A 32 21.53 -8.40 19.00
CA LEU A 32 21.27 -6.97 18.99
C LEU A 32 22.22 -6.38 17.95
N GLY A 33 21.80 -6.37 16.68
CA GLY A 33 22.51 -5.71 15.61
C GLY A 33 22.53 -4.21 15.89
N ASN A 34 23.69 -3.67 16.20
CA ASN A 34 23.93 -2.24 16.26
C ASN A 34 23.82 -1.70 14.82
N ARG A 35 22.97 -0.68 14.61
CA ARG A 35 22.50 -0.21 13.29
C ARG A 35 23.48 0.70 12.52
N ASP A 36 24.74 0.75 12.91
CA ASP A 36 25.75 1.59 12.24
C ASP A 36 26.29 0.99 10.92
N ASP A 37 25.81 -0.19 10.50
CA ASP A 37 26.47 -1.03 9.48
C ASP A 37 25.65 -1.29 8.18
N LEU A 38 24.53 -0.60 7.92
CA LEU A 38 23.98 -0.67 6.56
C LEU A 38 24.92 0.09 5.62
N PRO A 39 25.50 -0.56 4.59
CA PRO A 39 26.40 0.10 3.67
C PRO A 39 25.67 1.28 3.03
N ALA A 40 26.36 2.42 2.93
CA ALA A 40 25.81 3.62 2.32
C ALA A 40 25.27 3.29 0.92
N VAL A 41 23.95 3.38 0.75
CA VAL A 41 23.28 3.09 -0.52
C VAL A 41 23.50 4.27 -1.46
N ASP A 42 24.07 4.01 -2.64
CA ASP A 42 24.19 5.03 -3.68
C ASP A 42 22.82 5.30 -4.33
N LEU A 43 22.11 6.31 -3.81
CA LEU A 43 20.80 6.74 -4.30
C LEU A 43 20.83 7.17 -5.78
N THR A 44 21.98 7.51 -6.37
CA THR A 44 22.03 7.92 -7.79
C THR A 44 21.77 6.76 -8.74
N THR A 45 22.00 5.52 -8.28
CA THR A 45 21.76 4.28 -9.05
C THR A 45 20.31 3.80 -8.99
N LEU A 46 19.52 4.31 -8.02
CA LEU A 46 18.16 3.85 -7.76
C LEU A 46 17.12 4.65 -8.52
N VAL A 47 16.10 3.94 -9.03
CA VAL A 47 14.94 4.56 -9.68
C VAL A 47 14.11 5.30 -8.63
N SER A 48 13.75 6.56 -8.92
CA SER A 48 12.86 7.34 -8.06
C SER A 48 11.41 6.86 -8.20
N SER A 49 10.83 6.34 -7.12
CA SER A 49 9.42 6.00 -7.04
C SER A 49 8.57 7.27 -7.05
N SER A 50 7.95 7.52 -8.20
CA SER A 50 7.07 8.65 -8.47
C SER A 50 5.94 8.23 -9.41
N THR A 51 4.92 9.07 -9.57
CA THR A 51 3.79 8.77 -10.46
C THR A 51 4.20 8.49 -11.92
N HIS A 52 5.39 8.93 -12.34
CA HIS A 52 5.90 8.68 -13.68
C HIS A 52 6.72 7.40 -13.79
N ALA A 53 7.07 6.78 -12.66
CA ALA A 53 7.93 5.62 -12.62
C ALA A 53 7.14 4.32 -12.79
N THR A 54 7.73 3.39 -13.54
CA THR A 54 7.38 1.98 -13.54
C THR A 54 8.54 1.22 -12.93
N ILE A 55 8.29 0.50 -11.83
CA ILE A 55 9.25 -0.34 -11.13
C ILE A 55 8.68 -1.77 -11.17
N PRO A 56 8.98 -2.56 -12.22
CA PRO A 56 8.30 -3.83 -12.48
C PRO A 56 8.34 -4.81 -11.30
N ASP A 57 9.48 -4.86 -10.62
CA ASP A 57 9.77 -5.82 -9.55
C ASP A 57 9.44 -5.28 -8.14
N ALA A 58 8.74 -4.15 -8.04
CA ALA A 58 8.34 -3.60 -6.75
C ALA A 58 7.40 -4.59 -6.02
N PRO A 59 7.68 -4.93 -4.74
CA PRO A 59 6.82 -5.82 -3.97
C PRO A 59 5.37 -5.32 -3.93
N LEU A 60 4.41 -6.17 -4.27
CA LEU A 60 3.00 -5.82 -4.22
C LEU A 60 2.44 -5.98 -2.81
N ASP A 61 1.49 -5.11 -2.49
CA ASP A 61 0.66 -5.23 -1.30
C ASP A 61 -0.19 -6.53 -1.31
N PRO A 62 -0.05 -7.42 -0.30
CA PRO A 62 -0.84 -8.64 -0.20
C PRO A 62 -2.29 -8.41 0.29
N GLN A 63 -2.61 -7.22 0.83
CA GLN A 63 -3.92 -6.92 1.43
C GLN A 63 -4.61 -5.74 0.73
N PRO A 64 -5.06 -5.91 -0.52
CA PRO A 64 -5.46 -4.80 -1.39
C PRO A 64 -6.71 -4.06 -0.93
N TYR A 65 -7.49 -4.56 0.03
CA TYR A 65 -8.71 -3.91 0.51
C TYR A 65 -8.70 -3.69 2.04
N ALA A 66 -7.60 -4.00 2.72
CA ALA A 66 -7.50 -3.79 4.15
C ALA A 66 -7.39 -2.29 4.46
N GLY A 67 -8.07 -1.88 5.53
CA GLY A 67 -7.83 -0.57 6.13
C GLY A 67 -6.42 -0.49 6.76
N THR A 68 -6.05 0.70 7.21
CA THR A 68 -4.83 0.93 8.00
C THR A 68 -5.20 1.67 9.28
N GLY A 69 -4.24 1.81 10.19
CA GLY A 69 -4.38 2.67 11.38
C GLY A 69 -4.38 4.18 11.08
N GLY A 70 -4.33 4.59 9.80
CA GLY A 70 -4.26 5.99 9.40
C GLY A 70 -2.87 6.62 9.50
N VAL A 71 -1.85 5.87 9.94
CA VAL A 71 -0.47 6.33 9.99
C VAL A 71 0.03 6.62 8.58
N VAL A 72 0.62 7.80 8.41
CA VAL A 72 1.30 8.24 7.19
C VAL A 72 2.70 8.71 7.54
N VAL A 73 3.63 8.54 6.61
CA VAL A 73 5.03 8.95 6.79
C VAL A 73 5.49 9.85 5.65
N HIS A 74 6.42 10.74 5.98
CA HIS A 74 7.06 11.65 5.05
C HIS A 74 8.58 11.52 5.17
N PRO A 75 9.30 11.20 4.09
CA PRO A 75 10.75 11.12 4.17
C PRO A 75 11.36 12.52 4.32
N ARG A 76 12.28 12.73 5.26
CA ARG A 76 12.89 14.05 5.50
C ARG A 76 13.84 14.48 4.38
N THR A 77 14.48 13.51 3.74
CA THR A 77 15.34 13.66 2.56
C THR A 77 14.99 12.56 1.55
N GLU A 78 15.64 12.56 0.39
CA GLU A 78 15.54 11.37 -0.47
C GLU A 78 16.09 10.16 0.29
N THR A 79 15.35 9.05 0.30
CA THR A 79 15.70 7.83 1.05
C THR A 79 15.50 6.58 0.20
N ALA A 80 16.29 5.55 0.47
CA ALA A 80 16.22 4.27 -0.20
C ALA A 80 14.94 3.51 0.20
N VAL A 81 14.45 2.71 -0.74
CA VAL A 81 13.27 1.86 -0.59
C VAL A 81 13.70 0.42 -0.75
N TYR A 82 13.35 -0.41 0.22
CA TYR A 82 13.86 -1.76 0.38
C TYR A 82 12.77 -2.80 0.15
N THR A 83 13.16 -3.98 -0.35
CA THR A 83 12.22 -5.09 -0.60
C THR A 83 11.73 -5.74 0.70
N ALA A 84 12.59 -5.79 1.70
CA ALA A 84 12.34 -6.21 3.07
C ALA A 84 13.27 -5.41 4.02
N PRO A 85 13.02 -5.42 5.34
CA PRO A 85 14.01 -4.96 6.31
C PRO A 85 15.38 -5.60 6.05
N ASP A 86 16.43 -4.78 6.07
CA ASP A 86 17.83 -5.21 5.91
C ASP A 86 18.16 -5.95 4.58
N ALA A 87 17.29 -5.85 3.58
CA ALA A 87 17.51 -6.39 2.23
C ALA A 87 18.10 -5.34 1.27
N ASP A 88 18.18 -5.66 -0.02
CA ASP A 88 18.65 -4.70 -1.03
C ASP A 88 17.64 -3.58 -1.28
N ALA A 89 18.16 -2.36 -1.44
CA ALA A 89 17.40 -1.23 -1.95
C ALA A 89 17.12 -1.42 -3.44
N PHE A 90 15.87 -1.24 -3.86
CA PHE A 90 15.45 -1.40 -5.25
C PHE A 90 14.97 -0.10 -5.89
N ALA A 91 14.69 0.92 -5.07
CA ALA A 91 14.19 2.22 -5.50
C ALA A 91 14.55 3.27 -4.45
N LYS A 92 14.21 4.53 -4.73
CA LYS A 92 14.27 5.63 -3.77
C LYS A 92 13.00 6.43 -3.79
N VAL A 93 12.73 7.20 -2.74
CA VAL A 93 11.57 8.10 -2.70
C VAL A 93 11.99 9.49 -2.23
N ALA A 94 11.49 10.50 -2.94
CA ALA A 94 11.79 11.90 -2.67
C ALA A 94 10.75 12.53 -1.72
N PRO A 95 11.15 13.54 -0.91
CA PRO A 95 10.25 14.27 -0.01
C PRO A 95 9.13 15.03 -0.73
N THR A 96 9.26 15.30 -2.03
CA THR A 96 8.31 16.12 -2.78
C THR A 96 7.92 15.48 -4.11
N GLN A 97 6.63 15.51 -4.44
CA GLN A 97 6.06 15.22 -5.77
C GLN A 97 5.04 16.30 -6.15
N PHE A 98 3.73 16.04 -5.98
CA PHE A 98 2.66 17.04 -6.16
C PHE A 98 2.41 17.85 -4.88
N GLY A 99 3.49 18.28 -4.24
CA GLY A 99 3.54 18.71 -2.85
C GLY A 99 4.33 17.72 -1.98
N PRO A 100 4.28 17.83 -0.64
CA PRO A 100 4.96 16.91 0.26
C PRO A 100 4.49 15.47 0.05
N THR A 101 5.43 14.54 -0.11
CA THR A 101 5.18 13.12 -0.26
C THR A 101 4.79 12.54 1.09
N TRP A 102 3.51 12.24 1.27
CA TRP A 102 2.99 11.48 2.42
C TRP A 102 2.52 10.12 1.95
N LEU A 103 3.05 9.06 2.55
CA LEU A 103 2.78 7.68 2.15
C LEU A 103 2.07 6.94 3.29
N PRO A 104 0.96 6.22 3.03
CA PRO A 104 0.30 5.45 4.07
C PRO A 104 1.14 4.25 4.46
N VAL A 105 1.27 4.05 5.76
CA VAL A 105 1.90 2.87 6.34
C VAL A 105 0.92 1.72 6.32
N VAL A 106 1.35 0.59 5.75
CA VAL A 106 0.55 -0.63 5.59
C VAL A 106 1.01 -1.79 6.46
N GLU A 107 2.25 -1.76 6.92
CA GLU A 107 2.88 -2.75 7.78
C GLU A 107 4.01 -2.06 8.56
N GLN A 108 4.31 -2.52 9.77
CA GLN A 108 5.39 -1.99 10.60
C GLN A 108 6.09 -3.15 11.32
N THR A 109 7.40 -3.04 11.46
CA THR A 109 8.24 -3.90 12.29
C THR A 109 9.33 -3.04 12.94
N ASP A 110 10.18 -3.62 13.79
CA ASP A 110 11.15 -2.89 14.60
C ASP A 110 12.08 -2.01 13.75
N GLY A 111 11.85 -0.69 13.78
CA GLY A 111 12.65 0.32 13.07
C GLY A 111 12.33 0.48 11.58
N TRP A 112 11.30 -0.21 11.07
CA TRP A 112 10.95 -0.21 9.65
C TRP A 112 9.45 -0.02 9.43
N VAL A 113 9.10 0.76 8.42
CA VAL A 113 7.71 0.91 7.97
C VAL A 113 7.57 0.51 6.51
N ARG A 114 6.54 -0.27 6.19
CA ARG A 114 6.16 -0.57 4.82
C ARG A 114 5.09 0.41 4.37
N VAL A 115 5.29 1.00 3.20
CA VAL A 115 4.40 2.05 2.67
C VAL A 115 3.85 1.68 1.29
N LEU A 116 2.72 2.26 0.90
CA LEU A 116 2.30 2.27 -0.51
C LEU A 116 3.16 3.27 -1.29
N LEU A 117 3.61 2.88 -2.49
CA LEU A 117 4.46 3.69 -3.36
C LEU A 117 3.66 4.31 -4.50
N PRO A 118 3.98 5.56 -4.90
CA PRO A 118 3.29 6.26 -5.98
C PRO A 118 3.77 5.83 -7.37
N SER A 119 4.11 4.57 -7.62
CA SER A 119 4.63 4.07 -8.89
C SER A 119 3.73 2.98 -9.51
N LYS A 120 3.96 2.66 -10.79
CA LYS A 120 3.48 1.40 -11.36
C LYS A 120 4.42 0.25 -10.94
N PRO A 121 3.91 -0.98 -10.75
CA PRO A 121 2.50 -1.38 -10.79
C PRO A 121 1.68 -0.82 -9.62
N ASN A 122 0.36 -0.70 -9.79
CA ASN A 122 -0.52 -0.25 -8.71
C ASN A 122 -0.39 -1.16 -7.49
N ARG A 123 -0.43 -0.54 -6.30
CA ARG A 123 -0.22 -1.20 -4.99
C ARG A 123 1.21 -1.69 -4.78
N SER A 124 2.18 -1.11 -5.49
CA SER A 124 3.59 -1.24 -5.13
C SER A 124 3.80 -0.80 -3.69
N THR A 125 4.68 -1.52 -3.00
CA THR A 125 5.08 -1.24 -1.62
C THR A 125 6.58 -1.32 -1.49
N GLY A 126 7.09 -0.73 -0.41
CA GLY A 126 8.48 -0.89 -0.03
C GLY A 126 8.68 -0.52 1.42
N TRP A 127 9.79 -1.00 1.98
CA TRP A 127 10.20 -0.70 3.35
C TRP A 127 11.09 0.53 3.38
N LEU A 128 10.87 1.37 4.39
CA LEU A 128 11.65 2.57 4.68
C LEU A 128 12.17 2.47 6.13
N PRO A 129 13.42 2.88 6.39
CA PRO A 129 13.92 3.06 7.75
C PRO A 129 13.08 4.10 8.45
N ASP A 130 12.50 3.76 9.60
CA ASP A 130 11.56 4.63 10.28
C ASP A 130 12.22 5.91 10.82
N GLU A 131 13.48 5.80 11.20
CA GLU A 131 14.24 6.91 11.77
C GLU A 131 14.38 8.07 10.79
N ASP A 132 14.37 7.83 9.47
CA ASP A 132 14.49 8.84 8.40
C ASP A 132 13.20 9.62 8.11
N LEU A 133 12.11 9.28 8.81
CA LEU A 133 10.77 9.72 8.46
C LEU A 133 10.15 10.61 9.52
N ASP A 134 9.37 11.58 9.07
CA ASP A 134 8.37 12.24 9.89
C ASP A 134 7.08 11.40 9.89
N ARG A 135 6.46 11.24 11.06
CA ARG A 135 5.20 10.51 11.23
C ARG A 135 4.03 11.46 11.45
N ALA A 136 2.90 11.15 10.83
CA ALA A 136 1.62 11.78 11.12
C ALA A 136 0.49 10.74 11.08
N THR A 137 -0.73 11.18 11.42
CA THR A 137 -1.92 10.33 11.32
C THR A 137 -3.01 11.08 10.57
N SER A 138 -3.53 10.47 9.51
CA SER A 138 -4.77 10.90 8.89
C SER A 138 -5.96 10.26 9.61
N PRO A 139 -6.89 11.04 10.18
CA PRO A 139 -8.12 10.51 10.73
C PRO A 139 -9.12 10.13 9.64
N TYR A 140 -8.81 10.36 8.35
CA TYR A 140 -9.73 10.20 7.24
C TYR A 140 -9.59 8.85 6.55
N LEU A 141 -10.68 8.42 5.92
CA LEU A 141 -10.69 7.32 4.97
C LEU A 141 -11.65 7.68 3.83
N ILE A 142 -11.19 7.52 2.59
CA ILE A 142 -12.02 7.66 1.40
C ILE A 142 -12.33 6.25 0.88
N ARG A 143 -13.61 5.99 0.59
CA ARG A 143 -14.03 4.76 -0.10
C ARG A 143 -14.68 5.11 -1.42
N VAL A 144 -14.31 4.38 -2.47
CA VAL A 144 -14.91 4.48 -3.80
C VAL A 144 -15.47 3.12 -4.15
N HIS A 145 -16.77 3.09 -4.41
CA HIS A 145 -17.52 1.90 -4.75
C HIS A 145 -17.89 1.98 -6.23
N THR A 146 -17.21 1.22 -7.07
CA THR A 146 -17.34 1.31 -8.54
C THR A 146 -18.61 0.66 -9.07
N GLY A 147 -19.18 -0.32 -8.35
CA GLY A 147 -20.44 -0.97 -8.71
C GLY A 147 -21.65 -0.07 -8.46
N SER A 148 -21.76 0.45 -7.24
CA SER A 148 -22.81 1.38 -6.80
C SER A 148 -22.56 2.85 -7.20
N ARG A 149 -21.33 3.14 -7.67
CA ARG A 149 -20.86 4.43 -8.22
C ARG A 149 -21.00 5.53 -7.18
N THR A 150 -20.44 5.29 -6.02
CA THR A 150 -20.47 6.21 -4.88
C THR A 150 -19.08 6.45 -4.32
N LEU A 151 -18.86 7.65 -3.80
CA LEU A 151 -17.74 7.96 -2.92
C LEU A 151 -18.27 8.22 -1.51
N GLU A 152 -17.64 7.62 -0.52
CA GLU A 152 -17.86 7.88 0.90
C GLU A 152 -16.61 8.52 1.52
N LEU A 153 -16.82 9.50 2.39
CA LEU A 153 -15.77 10.10 3.20
C LEU A 153 -16.04 9.81 4.67
N PHE A 154 -15.03 9.30 5.37
CA PHE A 154 -15.06 9.05 6.81
C PHE A 154 -14.02 9.90 7.53
N ARG A 155 -14.30 10.21 8.80
CA ARG A 155 -13.34 10.77 9.75
C ARG A 155 -13.52 10.07 11.10
N GLN A 156 -12.46 9.46 11.62
CA GLN A 156 -12.47 8.69 12.88
C GLN A 156 -13.58 7.63 12.88
N GLY A 157 -13.72 6.89 11.77
CA GLY A 157 -14.75 5.86 11.60
C GLY A 157 -16.17 6.37 11.37
N ARG A 158 -16.45 7.67 11.56
CA ARG A 158 -17.76 8.27 11.28
C ARG A 158 -17.86 8.74 9.84
N ARG A 159 -18.92 8.33 9.13
CA ARG A 159 -19.19 8.81 7.77
C ARG A 159 -19.57 10.29 7.80
N LEU A 160 -18.78 11.11 7.12
CA LEU A 160 -19.04 12.55 6.92
C LEU A 160 -19.96 12.82 5.73
N GLY A 161 -19.91 11.95 4.71
CA GLY A 161 -20.79 12.07 3.57
C GLY A 161 -20.70 10.89 2.60
N VAL A 162 -21.70 10.80 1.74
CA VAL A 162 -21.79 9.87 0.62
C VAL A 162 -22.35 10.63 -0.58
N TRP A 163 -21.74 10.42 -1.74
CA TRP A 163 -22.13 11.09 -2.98
C TRP A 163 -22.10 10.11 -4.15
N LYS A 164 -23.01 10.30 -5.11
CA LYS A 164 -22.86 9.66 -6.42
C LYS A 164 -21.61 10.19 -7.12
N ALA A 165 -20.84 9.28 -7.69
CA ALA A 165 -19.58 9.57 -8.37
C ALA A 165 -19.61 9.00 -9.79
N GLY A 166 -18.94 9.66 -10.71
CA GLY A 166 -18.60 9.07 -12.01
C GLY A 166 -17.32 8.24 -11.86
N VAL A 167 -17.31 7.04 -12.44
CA VAL A 167 -16.17 6.12 -12.38
C VAL A 167 -15.70 5.72 -13.78
N GLY A 168 -14.61 4.98 -13.86
CA GLY A 168 -14.05 4.48 -15.11
C GLY A 168 -15.05 3.63 -15.90
N ALA A 169 -15.07 3.83 -17.22
CA ALA A 169 -15.83 2.98 -18.14
C ALA A 169 -15.22 1.57 -18.21
N ARG A 170 -15.95 0.60 -18.78
CA ARG A 170 -15.49 -0.80 -18.88
C ARG A 170 -14.12 -0.96 -19.56
N LYS A 171 -13.80 -0.15 -20.58
CA LYS A 171 -12.51 -0.20 -21.29
C LYS A 171 -11.39 0.56 -20.57
N THR A 172 -11.74 1.42 -19.62
CA THR A 172 -10.83 2.30 -18.88
C THR A 172 -11.25 2.35 -17.41
N PRO A 173 -11.23 1.20 -16.71
CA PRO A 173 -11.83 1.08 -15.40
C PRO A 173 -11.03 1.86 -14.35
N THR A 174 -11.70 2.33 -13.30
CA THR A 174 -11.01 2.80 -12.10
C THR A 174 -10.31 1.60 -11.45
N PRO A 175 -8.99 1.67 -11.17
CA PRO A 175 -8.22 0.53 -10.68
C PRO A 175 -8.67 0.13 -9.27
N PRO A 176 -8.89 -1.17 -8.99
CA PRO A 176 -9.31 -1.62 -7.67
C PRO A 176 -8.13 -1.69 -6.70
N GLY A 177 -8.46 -1.71 -5.41
CA GLY A 177 -7.54 -1.87 -4.30
C GLY A 177 -7.27 -0.57 -3.56
N ARG A 178 -6.36 -0.64 -2.58
CA ARG A 178 -5.96 0.48 -1.76
C ARG A 178 -4.89 1.30 -2.46
N THR A 179 -5.09 2.61 -2.40
CA THR A 179 -4.19 3.66 -2.85
C THR A 179 -4.27 4.80 -1.84
N PHE A 180 -3.81 5.98 -2.20
CA PHE A 180 -3.79 7.14 -1.31
C PHE A 180 -3.90 8.44 -2.09
N LEU A 181 -4.29 9.49 -1.37
CA LEU A 181 -4.29 10.86 -1.89
C LEU A 181 -2.84 11.35 -2.03
N LEU A 182 -2.32 11.34 -3.26
CA LEU A 182 -0.92 11.67 -3.55
C LEU A 182 -0.66 13.18 -3.55
N GLY A 183 -1.62 13.98 -4.00
CA GLY A 183 -1.44 15.42 -4.12
C GLY A 183 -2.75 16.20 -4.19
N SER A 184 -2.60 17.52 -4.24
CA SER A 184 -3.71 18.46 -4.47
C SER A 184 -3.26 19.55 -5.42
N ILE A 185 -3.78 19.52 -6.64
CA ILE A 185 -3.45 20.49 -7.69
C ILE A 185 -4.65 21.43 -7.85
N VAL A 186 -4.39 22.73 -7.76
CA VAL A 186 -5.38 23.79 -7.99
C VAL A 186 -4.94 24.61 -9.19
N ASP A 187 -5.77 24.64 -10.24
CA ASP A 187 -5.55 25.36 -11.49
C ASP A 187 -6.88 25.89 -12.02
N ASP A 188 -7.17 27.16 -11.73
CA ASP A 188 -8.43 27.84 -12.09
C ASP A 188 -8.65 27.95 -13.60
N ARG A 189 -7.62 27.68 -14.42
CA ARG A 189 -7.75 27.68 -15.89
C ARG A 189 -8.41 26.40 -16.40
N ARG A 190 -8.55 25.35 -15.56
CA ARG A 190 -9.19 24.08 -15.93
C ARG A 190 -10.71 24.20 -15.89
N SER A 191 -11.32 24.18 -17.07
CA SER A 191 -12.78 24.31 -17.23
C SER A 191 -13.60 23.18 -16.58
N ALA A 192 -13.09 21.94 -16.56
CA ALA A 192 -13.84 20.80 -16.03
C ALA A 192 -13.79 20.71 -14.49
N SER A 193 -12.64 21.04 -13.89
CA SER A 193 -12.47 21.07 -12.44
C SER A 193 -11.20 21.85 -12.11
N PRO A 194 -11.31 22.98 -11.39
CA PRO A 194 -10.14 23.71 -10.89
C PRO A 194 -9.27 22.89 -9.94
N VAL A 195 -9.87 21.92 -9.25
CA VAL A 195 -9.17 21.06 -8.28
C VAL A 195 -9.06 19.65 -8.82
N VAL A 196 -7.85 19.10 -8.79
CA VAL A 196 -7.55 17.71 -9.11
C VAL A 196 -6.78 17.12 -7.94
N LEU A 197 -7.21 15.95 -7.47
CA LEU A 197 -6.63 15.22 -6.36
C LEU A 197 -6.02 13.91 -6.88
N PRO A 198 -4.75 13.92 -7.36
CA PRO A 198 -4.08 12.71 -7.83
C PRO A 198 -4.04 11.61 -6.76
N LEU A 199 -4.17 10.37 -7.20
CA LEU A 199 -4.01 9.18 -6.37
C LEU A 199 -2.67 8.50 -6.67
N GLY A 200 -2.17 7.71 -5.73
CA GLY A 200 -1.05 6.78 -5.96
C GLY A 200 -1.46 5.56 -6.80
N ALA A 201 -2.28 5.76 -7.84
CA ALA A 201 -2.81 4.70 -8.69
C ALA A 201 -2.92 5.19 -10.14
N HIS A 202 -2.80 4.25 -11.08
CA HIS A 202 -2.74 4.49 -12.50
C HIS A 202 -3.79 3.67 -13.24
N SER A 203 -4.22 4.14 -14.40
CA SER A 203 -5.12 3.38 -15.26
C SER A 203 -4.49 2.04 -15.64
N PRO A 204 -5.25 0.93 -15.57
CA PRO A 204 -4.74 -0.38 -15.98
C PRO A 204 -4.71 -0.57 -17.50
N THR A 205 -5.30 0.34 -18.27
CA THR A 205 -5.41 0.21 -19.74
C THR A 205 -4.86 1.42 -20.51
N LEU A 206 -4.42 2.47 -19.81
CA LEU A 206 -3.87 3.67 -20.43
C LEU A 206 -2.51 3.99 -19.83
N ASP A 207 -1.46 3.80 -20.62
CA ASP A 207 -0.11 4.20 -20.21
C ASP A 207 0.09 5.71 -20.22
N THR A 208 -0.66 6.40 -21.07
CA THR A 208 -0.70 7.86 -21.09
C THR A 208 -2.14 8.38 -21.12
N PHE A 209 -2.39 9.50 -20.44
CA PHE A 209 -3.67 10.21 -20.50
C PHE A 209 -3.47 11.69 -20.17
N GLY A 210 -3.97 12.58 -21.01
CA GLY A 210 -3.85 14.04 -20.80
C GLY A 210 -2.41 14.54 -20.68
N GLY A 211 -1.45 13.86 -21.30
CA GLY A 211 -0.02 14.17 -21.23
C GLY A 211 0.72 13.58 -20.01
N GLY A 212 0.01 12.93 -19.08
CA GLY A 212 0.60 12.26 -17.91
C GLY A 212 0.59 10.72 -18.02
N PRO A 213 1.14 10.01 -17.01
CA PRO A 213 1.41 8.56 -17.04
C PRO A 213 0.16 7.69 -16.74
N GLY A 214 -1.03 8.22 -17.01
CA GLY A 214 -2.30 7.58 -16.69
C GLY A 214 -2.67 7.62 -15.21
N THR A 215 -2.11 8.56 -14.42
CA THR A 215 -2.46 8.75 -13.00
C THR A 215 -3.96 8.99 -12.83
N VAL A 216 -4.58 8.21 -11.96
CA VAL A 216 -5.99 8.34 -11.61
C VAL A 216 -6.13 9.43 -10.55
N ALA A 217 -7.18 10.23 -10.65
CA ALA A 217 -7.44 11.31 -9.71
C ALA A 217 -8.91 11.37 -9.29
N ILE A 218 -9.18 12.03 -8.18
CA ILE A 218 -10.52 12.49 -7.80
C ILE A 218 -10.64 13.96 -8.22
N HIS A 219 -11.70 14.33 -8.93
CA HIS A 219 -11.91 15.72 -9.34
C HIS A 219 -13.40 16.04 -9.57
N GLY A 220 -13.72 17.32 -9.67
CA GLY A 220 -15.06 17.80 -10.00
C GLY A 220 -15.48 17.51 -11.44
N TRP A 221 -16.75 17.78 -11.75
CA TRP A 221 -17.23 17.85 -13.12
C TRP A 221 -18.36 18.89 -13.22
N PRO A 222 -18.47 19.65 -14.33
CA PRO A 222 -19.43 20.74 -14.42
C PRO A 222 -20.88 20.25 -14.59
N SER A 223 -21.07 19.07 -15.19
CA SER A 223 -22.38 18.52 -15.50
C SER A 223 -22.75 17.35 -14.57
N PRO A 224 -23.99 17.27 -14.05
CA PRO A 224 -24.39 16.25 -13.08
C PRO A 224 -24.62 14.85 -13.66
N ASP A 225 -24.83 14.74 -14.98
CA ASP A 225 -25.10 13.50 -15.71
C ASP A 225 -24.00 12.44 -15.57
N VAL A 226 -22.76 12.85 -15.27
CA VAL A 226 -21.65 11.90 -15.06
C VAL A 226 -21.71 11.21 -13.70
N PHE A 227 -22.43 11.76 -12.72
CA PHE A 227 -22.47 11.20 -11.37
C PHE A 227 -23.41 10.00 -11.33
N GLY A 228 -22.90 8.86 -10.89
CA GLY A 228 -23.62 7.59 -10.99
C GLY A 228 -23.45 6.89 -12.35
N ALA A 229 -22.49 7.32 -13.18
CA ALA A 229 -22.18 6.69 -14.46
C ALA A 229 -20.75 6.11 -14.49
N ALA A 230 -20.55 5.06 -15.30
CA ALA A 230 -19.24 4.51 -15.63
C ALA A 230 -18.81 5.06 -16.99
N ILE A 231 -18.13 6.20 -17.00
CA ILE A 231 -17.92 7.04 -18.20
C ILE A 231 -16.51 7.63 -18.31
N SER A 232 -15.71 7.61 -17.24
CA SER A 232 -14.39 8.25 -17.24
C SER A 232 -13.30 7.34 -17.82
N ALA A 233 -12.12 7.92 -18.04
CA ALA A 233 -10.89 7.19 -18.38
C ALA A 233 -10.19 6.55 -17.15
N GLY A 234 -10.90 6.39 -16.03
CA GLY A 234 -10.40 5.82 -14.78
C GLY A 234 -10.57 6.75 -13.57
N CYS A 235 -10.52 8.07 -13.78
CA CYS A 235 -10.71 9.07 -12.72
C CYS A 235 -12.08 8.99 -12.05
N VAL A 236 -12.15 9.41 -10.78
CA VAL A 236 -13.38 9.50 -10.02
C VAL A 236 -13.90 10.94 -10.08
N ARG A 237 -15.05 11.14 -10.72
CA ARG A 237 -15.71 12.44 -10.86
C ARG A 237 -16.70 12.64 -9.72
N VAL A 238 -16.61 13.74 -8.99
CA VAL A 238 -17.44 13.99 -7.82
C VAL A 238 -18.19 15.32 -7.89
N PRO A 239 -19.35 15.47 -7.22
CA PRO A 239 -20.04 16.75 -7.10
C PRO A 239 -19.18 17.78 -6.37
N LYS A 240 -19.40 19.08 -6.66
CA LYS A 240 -18.70 20.20 -6.01
C LYS A 240 -18.66 20.08 -4.49
N LYS A 241 -19.79 19.69 -3.86
CA LYS A 241 -19.88 19.50 -2.40
C LYS A 241 -18.90 18.45 -1.87
N ALA A 242 -18.76 17.32 -2.57
CA ALA A 242 -17.80 16.28 -2.19
C ALA A 242 -16.36 16.78 -2.37
N LEU A 243 -16.07 17.48 -3.48
CA LEU A 243 -14.76 18.04 -3.75
C LEU A 243 -14.32 19.09 -2.70
N THR A 244 -15.26 19.88 -2.18
CA THR A 244 -15.00 20.82 -1.08
C THR A 244 -14.59 20.12 0.21
N GLU A 245 -15.22 18.99 0.54
CA GLU A 245 -14.82 18.21 1.72
C GLU A 245 -13.50 17.48 1.51
N LEU A 246 -13.29 16.92 0.32
CA LEU A 246 -12.07 16.19 -0.03
C LEU A 246 -10.81 17.07 -0.02
N GLN A 247 -10.93 18.37 -0.32
CA GLN A 247 -9.80 19.32 -0.20
C GLN A 247 -9.28 19.51 1.23
N LYS A 248 -10.07 19.14 2.24
CA LYS A 248 -9.66 19.21 3.65
C LYS A 248 -8.93 17.94 4.11
N VAL A 249 -8.87 16.92 3.25
CA VAL A 249 -8.28 15.63 3.55
C VAL A 249 -6.75 15.72 3.38
N PRO A 250 -5.95 15.34 4.39
CA PRO A 250 -4.49 15.36 4.28
C PRO A 250 -3.96 14.43 3.19
N LEU A 251 -2.82 14.77 2.60
CA LEU A 251 -2.08 13.87 1.71
C LEU A 251 -1.68 12.58 2.44
N GLY A 252 -1.47 11.50 1.68
CA GLY A 252 -1.23 10.16 2.22
C GLY A 252 -2.47 9.46 2.77
N THR A 253 -3.61 10.16 2.89
CA THR A 253 -4.88 9.54 3.33
C THR A 253 -5.22 8.35 2.44
N LEU A 254 -5.55 7.23 3.08
CA LEU A 254 -5.92 5.99 2.41
C LEU A 254 -7.21 6.18 1.58
N VAL A 255 -7.17 5.67 0.37
CA VAL A 255 -8.32 5.56 -0.54
C VAL A 255 -8.53 4.08 -0.86
N LEU A 256 -9.69 3.53 -0.54
CA LEU A 256 -10.07 2.17 -0.88
C LEU A 256 -11.01 2.18 -2.08
N ILE A 257 -10.64 1.47 -3.15
CA ILE A 257 -11.47 1.35 -4.35
C ILE A 257 -11.93 -0.10 -4.48
N ASP A 258 -13.23 -0.34 -4.41
CA ASP A 258 -13.81 -1.69 -4.54
C ASP A 258 -14.95 -1.76 -5.57
N GLY A 259 -15.46 -2.98 -5.79
CA GLY A 259 -16.53 -3.28 -6.74
C GLY A 259 -17.95 -3.22 -6.17
N LYS A 260 -18.12 -2.79 -4.91
CA LYS A 260 -19.45 -2.76 -4.26
C LYS A 260 -20.33 -1.64 -4.80
#